data_AF-A0A1W6DLT9-F1
#
_entry.id   AF-A0A1W6DLT9-F1
#
_cell.length_a   1.000
_cell.length_b   1.000
_cell.length_c   1.000
_cell.angle_alpha   90.00
_cell.angle_beta   90.00
_cell.angle_gamma   90.00
#
_symmetry.space_group_name_H-M   'P 1'
#
loop_
_entity.id
_entity.type
_entity.pdbx_description
1 polymer ?
#
loop_
_entity_poly.entity_id
_entity_poly.type
_entity_poly.pdbx_seq_one_letter_code
_entity_poly.pdbx_strand_id
1 'polypeptide(L)'
;MVLVSAGACSADEPSFCDAARSYEETVRASTESLTREEAADAFAQDAEAMREVTAPDALSADWDRVTTTASDVADALADGDDGTELLLDDDYQASFSAVTEHVENSCS
;
A
#
# COMPACT_ATOMS: atom_id res chain seq x y z
N MET A 1 -25.96 33.12 -10.99
CA MET A 1 -26.53 32.06 -10.14
C MET A 1 -26.74 30.87 -11.05
N VAL A 2 -25.94 29.79 -11.02
CA VAL A 2 -25.61 28.94 -9.87
C VAL A 2 -24.12 28.54 -9.93
N LEU A 3 -23.43 28.60 -8.79
CA LEU A 3 -22.07 28.08 -8.60
C LEU A 3 -22.14 26.54 -8.58
N VAL A 4 -21.48 25.87 -9.51
CA VAL A 4 -21.12 24.46 -9.34
C VAL A 4 -19.62 24.41 -9.01
N SER A 5 -19.36 24.46 -7.71
CA SER A 5 -18.10 24.02 -7.15
C SER A 5 -18.08 22.50 -7.29
N ALA A 6 -17.60 21.99 -8.43
CA ALA A 6 -17.24 20.59 -8.53
C ALA A 6 -15.92 20.42 -7.74
N GLY A 7 -16.06 20.14 -6.45
CA GLY A 7 -14.94 19.73 -5.61
C GLY A 7 -14.31 18.47 -6.21
N ALA A 8 -13.05 18.58 -6.62
CA ALA A 8 -12.22 17.47 -7.05
C ALA A 8 -11.55 16.78 -5.84
N CYS A 9 -12.20 16.77 -4.68
CA CYS A 9 -11.69 16.12 -3.49
C CYS A 9 -12.70 15.09 -3.00
N SER A 10 -12.18 13.95 -2.55
CA SER A 10 -12.81 13.03 -1.60
C SER A 10 -13.60 11.82 -2.12
N ALA A 11 -13.52 11.42 -3.40
CA ALA A 11 -14.05 10.11 -3.82
C ALA A 11 -12.97 9.01 -3.90
N ASP A 12 -11.74 9.33 -4.31
CA ASP A 12 -10.62 8.37 -4.42
C ASP A 12 -9.77 8.28 -3.14
N GLU A 13 -9.75 9.35 -2.34
CA GLU A 13 -9.05 9.42 -1.07
C GLU A 13 -9.49 8.34 -0.06
N PRO A 14 -10.79 8.07 0.18
CA PRO A 14 -11.19 7.00 1.10
C PRO A 14 -10.71 5.62 0.63
N SER A 15 -10.73 5.32 -0.67
CA SER A 15 -10.20 4.06 -1.21
C SER A 15 -8.68 3.95 -1.06
N PHE A 16 -7.95 5.05 -1.17
CA PHE A 16 -6.52 5.10 -0.86
C PHE A 16 -6.24 4.82 0.62
N CYS A 17 -6.96 5.51 1.51
CA CYS A 17 -6.83 5.31 2.95
C CYS A 17 -7.10 3.86 3.37
N ASP A 18 -8.17 3.25 2.85
CA ASP A 18 -8.54 1.87 3.16
C ASP A 18 -7.50 0.88 2.61
N ALA A 19 -7.06 1.06 1.36
CA ALA A 19 -6.04 0.19 0.77
C ALA A 19 -4.69 0.29 1.50
N ALA A 20 -4.26 1.50 1.85
CA ALA A 20 -3.02 1.71 2.59
C ALA A 20 -3.06 1.09 3.99
N ARG A 21 -4.19 1.18 4.70
CA ARG A 21 -4.38 0.52 6.01
C ARG A 21 -4.42 -1.01 5.90
N SER A 22 -5.10 -1.53 4.88
CA SER A 22 -5.10 -2.97 4.60
C SER A 22 -3.68 -3.48 4.42
N TYR A 23 -2.90 -2.78 3.59
CA TYR A 23 -1.51 -3.14 3.33
C TYR A 23 -0.62 -3.04 4.58
N GLU A 24 -0.78 -1.99 5.40
CA GLU A 24 -0.07 -1.89 6.68
C GLU A 24 -0.37 -3.09 7.60
N GLU A 25 -1.63 -3.53 7.66
CA GLU A 25 -2.01 -4.73 8.40
C GLU A 25 -1.34 -5.98 7.84
N THR A 26 -1.26 -6.14 6.51
CA THR A 26 -0.56 -7.27 5.87
C THR A 26 0.92 -7.28 6.17
N VAL A 27 1.61 -6.14 6.09
CA VAL A 27 3.04 -6.02 6.46
C VAL A 27 3.23 -6.43 7.92
N ARG A 28 2.39 -5.95 8.84
CA ARG A 28 2.45 -6.36 10.25
C ARG A 28 2.16 -7.85 10.41
N ALA A 29 1.08 -8.36 9.85
CA ALA A 29 0.62 -9.73 10.02
C ALA A 29 1.62 -10.74 9.43
N SER A 30 2.27 -10.42 8.31
CA SER A 30 3.33 -11.24 7.71
C SER A 30 4.53 -11.43 8.63
N THR A 31 4.85 -10.46 9.49
CA THR A 31 5.95 -10.56 10.45
C THR A 31 5.57 -11.24 11.77
N GLU A 32 4.29 -11.20 12.15
CA GLU A 32 3.85 -11.66 13.48
C GLU A 32 3.11 -13.01 13.46
N SER A 33 2.31 -13.28 12.43
CA SER A 33 1.22 -14.26 12.52
C SER A 33 0.99 -15.13 11.28
N LEU A 34 1.30 -14.65 10.07
CA LEU A 34 1.04 -15.39 8.84
C LEU A 34 2.13 -16.42 8.56
N THR A 35 1.74 -17.53 7.95
CA THR A 35 2.70 -18.40 7.27
C THR A 35 3.18 -17.74 5.97
N ARG A 36 4.27 -18.25 5.40
CA ARG A 36 4.79 -17.76 4.11
C ARG A 36 3.75 -17.77 3.00
N GLU A 37 3.00 -18.85 2.88
CA GLU A 37 1.99 -19.03 1.82
C GLU A 37 0.85 -18.03 2.00
N GLU A 38 0.36 -17.85 3.24
CA GLU A 38 -0.66 -16.85 3.56
C GLU A 38 -0.16 -15.41 3.33
N ALA A 39 1.10 -15.13 3.67
CA ALA A 39 1.72 -13.84 3.41
C ALA A 39 1.83 -13.57 1.90
N ALA A 40 2.26 -14.55 1.10
CA ALA A 40 2.34 -14.41 -0.36
C ALA A 40 0.97 -14.06 -0.96
N ASP A 41 -0.07 -14.79 -0.56
CA ASP A 41 -1.44 -14.54 -1.03
C ASP A 41 -1.97 -13.16 -0.58
N ALA A 42 -1.66 -12.72 0.65
CA ALA A 42 -2.07 -11.42 1.16
C ALA A 42 -1.37 -10.27 0.43
N PHE A 43 -0.05 -10.36 0.25
CA PHE A 43 0.73 -9.38 -0.51
C PHE A 43 0.28 -9.28 -1.97
N ALA A 44 -0.05 -10.40 -2.62
CA ALA A 44 -0.57 -10.41 -3.99
C ALA A 44 -1.94 -9.72 -4.08
N GLN A 45 -2.86 -10.05 -3.16
CA GLN A 45 -4.20 -9.45 -3.14
C GLN A 45 -4.16 -7.95 -2.86
N ASP A 46 -3.36 -7.51 -1.89
CA ASP A 46 -3.19 -6.08 -1.61
C ASP A 46 -2.52 -5.38 -2.80
N ALA A 47 -1.51 -5.97 -3.44
CA ALA A 47 -0.88 -5.38 -4.62
C ALA A 47 -1.86 -5.19 -5.78
N GLU A 48 -2.75 -6.15 -6.03
CA GLU A 48 -3.82 -6.01 -7.02
C GLU A 48 -4.79 -4.88 -6.65
N ALA A 49 -5.26 -4.85 -5.39
CA ALA A 49 -6.16 -3.81 -4.91
C ALA A 49 -5.52 -2.40 -4.98
N MET A 50 -4.25 -2.29 -4.60
CA MET A 50 -3.52 -1.02 -4.61
C MET A 50 -3.31 -0.46 -6.02
N ARG A 51 -3.19 -1.32 -7.05
CA ARG A 51 -3.10 -0.89 -8.46
C ARG A 51 -4.39 -0.29 -9.00
N GLU A 52 -5.54 -0.64 -8.42
CA GLU A 52 -6.84 -0.11 -8.83
C GLU A 52 -7.16 1.25 -8.17
N VAL A 53 -6.33 1.69 -7.23
CA VAL A 53 -6.52 2.90 -6.41
C VAL A 53 -5.66 4.04 -6.93
N THR A 54 -6.25 5.24 -7.04
CA THR A 54 -5.49 6.45 -7.39
C THR A 54 -4.99 7.11 -6.11
N ALA A 55 -3.67 7.11 -5.93
CA ALA A 55 -3.05 7.86 -4.84
C ALA A 55 -3.10 9.39 -5.08
N PRO A 56 -3.07 10.21 -4.01
CA PRO A 56 -2.87 11.65 -4.14
C PRO A 56 -1.60 11.97 -4.94
N ASP A 57 -1.61 13.02 -5.76
CA ASP A 57 -0.48 13.38 -6.64
C ASP A 57 0.87 13.43 -5.88
N ALA A 58 0.86 13.96 -4.65
CA ALA A 58 2.03 14.09 -3.81
C ALA A 58 2.63 12.75 -3.34
N LEU A 59 1.84 11.67 -3.37
CA LEU A 59 2.23 10.31 -2.95
C LEU A 59 2.23 9.31 -4.10
N SER A 60 1.90 9.72 -5.32
CA SER A 60 1.80 8.83 -6.47
C SER A 60 3.04 7.94 -6.64
N ALA A 61 4.23 8.54 -6.61
CA ALA A 61 5.49 7.80 -6.72
C ALA A 61 5.76 6.86 -5.54
N ASP A 62 5.42 7.27 -4.31
CA ASP A 62 5.57 6.45 -3.12
C ASP A 62 4.58 5.27 -3.14
N TRP A 63 3.36 5.50 -3.60
CA TRP A 63 2.33 4.48 -3.76
C TRP A 63 2.70 3.45 -4.82
N ASP A 64 3.18 3.89 -5.99
CA ASP A 64 3.69 3.00 -7.04
C ASP A 64 4.82 2.11 -6.53
N ARG A 65 5.74 2.68 -5.74
CA ARG A 65 6.84 1.93 -5.14
C ARG A 65 6.32 0.89 -4.14
N VAL A 66 5.47 1.29 -3.19
CA VAL A 66 4.87 0.38 -2.21
C VAL A 66 4.11 -0.76 -2.90
N THR A 67 3.31 -0.44 -3.92
CA THR A 67 2.54 -1.40 -4.71
C THR A 67 3.44 -2.38 -5.47
N THR A 68 4.53 -1.89 -6.04
CA THR A 68 5.53 -2.72 -6.73
C THR A 68 6.23 -3.65 -5.75
N THR A 69 6.71 -3.13 -4.63
CA THR A 69 7.37 -3.93 -3.59
C THR A 69 6.44 -5.00 -3.02
N ALA A 70 5.16 -4.69 -2.80
CA ALA A 70 4.17 -5.68 -2.39
C ALA A 70 4.07 -6.85 -3.38
N SER A 71 4.08 -6.55 -4.69
CA SER A 71 4.07 -7.56 -5.75
C SER A 71 5.35 -8.41 -5.73
N ASP A 72 6.51 -7.76 -5.62
CA ASP A 72 7.80 -8.44 -5.62
C ASP A 72 7.98 -9.33 -4.37
N VAL A 73 7.44 -8.91 -3.22
CA VAL A 73 7.41 -9.71 -1.99
C VAL A 73 6.50 -10.93 -2.18
N ALA A 74 5.32 -10.76 -2.79
CA ALA A 74 4.43 -11.89 -3.07
C ALA A 74 5.10 -12.93 -3.97
N ASP A 75 5.74 -12.48 -5.06
CA ASP A 75 6.48 -13.34 -5.99
C ASP A 75 7.65 -14.05 -5.29
N ALA A 76 8.44 -13.34 -4.49
CA ALA A 76 9.54 -13.93 -3.73
C ALA A 76 9.06 -15.01 -2.75
N LEU A 77 7.99 -14.74 -2.00
CA LEU A 77 7.42 -15.71 -1.06
C LEU A 77 6.87 -16.95 -1.79
N ALA A 78 6.26 -16.76 -2.96
CA ALA A 78 5.73 -17.85 -3.80
C ALA A 78 6.84 -18.73 -4.41
N ASP A 79 7.98 -18.13 -4.78
CA ASP A 79 9.16 -18.85 -5.27
C ASP A 79 9.96 -19.54 -4.14
N GLY A 80 9.61 -19.26 -2.88
CA GLY A 80 10.18 -19.88 -1.69
C GLY A 80 11.32 -19.09 -1.04
N ASP A 81 11.59 -17.88 -1.55
CA ASP A 81 12.40 -16.86 -0.91
C ASP A 81 11.65 -16.21 0.27
N ASP A 82 12.36 -15.45 1.10
CA ASP A 82 11.79 -14.84 2.31
C ASP A 82 11.19 -13.44 2.05
N GLY A 83 11.54 -12.78 0.94
CA GLY A 83 11.01 -11.47 0.53
C GLY A 83 11.31 -10.29 1.47
N THR A 84 11.75 -10.55 2.71
CA THR A 84 11.96 -9.56 3.77
C THR A 84 13.01 -8.51 3.45
N GLU A 85 14.02 -8.84 2.64
CA GLU A 85 15.03 -7.86 2.21
C GLU A 85 14.41 -6.70 1.41
N LEU A 86 13.32 -6.96 0.67
CA LEU A 86 12.59 -5.93 -0.08
C LEU A 86 11.83 -4.97 0.85
N LEU A 87 11.30 -5.49 1.95
CA LEU A 87 10.63 -4.70 2.99
C LEU A 87 11.63 -3.91 3.85
N LEU A 88 12.90 -4.28 3.85
CA LEU A 88 13.96 -3.61 4.61
C LEU A 88 14.73 -2.58 3.78
N ASP A 89 14.46 -2.50 2.48
CA ASP A 89 15.04 -1.50 1.60
C ASP A 89 14.70 -0.08 2.08
N ASP A 90 15.71 0.78 2.18
CA ASP A 90 15.57 2.17 2.68
C ASP A 90 14.57 2.98 1.85
N ASP A 91 14.57 2.71 0.56
CA ASP A 91 13.77 3.39 -0.45
C ASP A 91 12.29 2.98 -0.32
N TYR A 92 12.01 1.70 -0.07
CA TYR A 92 10.68 1.21 0.32
C TYR A 92 10.24 1.77 1.68
N GLN A 93 11.09 1.71 2.70
CA GLN A 93 10.76 2.18 4.06
C GLN A 93 10.39 3.66 4.09
N ALA A 94 11.10 4.49 3.31
CA ALA A 94 10.78 5.90 3.16
C ALA A 94 9.39 6.11 2.54
N SER A 95 9.09 5.41 1.44
CA SER A 95 7.79 5.53 0.75
C SER A 95 6.64 4.96 1.58
N PHE A 96 6.83 3.82 2.23
CA PHE A 96 5.86 3.23 3.14
C PHE A 96 5.54 4.18 4.30
N SER A 97 6.58 4.77 4.92
CA SER A 97 6.40 5.76 5.99
C SER A 97 5.64 7.01 5.50
N ALA A 98 5.92 7.51 4.31
CA ALA A 98 5.22 8.66 3.74
C ALA A 98 3.72 8.39 3.50
N VAL A 99 3.40 7.19 2.99
CA VAL A 99 2.02 6.72 2.80
C VAL A 99 1.31 6.61 4.15
N THR A 100 1.90 5.92 5.14
CA THR A 100 1.29 5.76 6.48
C THR A 100 1.11 7.10 7.19
N GLU A 101 2.11 8.00 7.16
CA GLU A 101 2.00 9.33 7.76
C GLU A 101 0.86 10.14 7.13
N HIS A 102 0.67 10.04 5.81
CA HIS A 102 -0.46 10.68 5.16
C HIS A 102 -1.80 10.10 5.62
N VAL A 103 -1.90 8.78 5.74
CA VAL A 103 -3.10 8.10 6.23
C VAL A 103 -3.44 8.56 7.65
N GLU A 104 -2.46 8.63 8.54
CA GLU A 104 -2.67 9.10 9.91
C GLU A 104 -3.15 10.56 9.98
N ASN A 105 -2.60 11.42 9.12
CA ASN A 105 -2.91 12.86 9.12
C ASN A 105 -4.20 13.22 8.36
N SER A 106 -4.58 12.45 7.34
CA SER A 106 -5.62 12.83 6.37
C SER A 106 -6.85 11.93 6.43
N CYS A 107 -6.71 10.68 6.89
CA CYS A 107 -7.77 9.67 6.89
C CYS A 107 -8.37 9.49 8.29
N SER A 108 -8.98 10.54 8.86
CA SER A 108 -9.58 10.50 10.22
C SER A 108 -11.06 10.13 10.23
#